data_AF-A0A9D4B3D7-F1
#
_entry.id   AF-A0A9D4B3D7-F1
#
_cell.length_a   1.000
_cell.length_b   1.000
_cell.length_c   1.000
_cell.angle_alpha   90.00
_cell.angle_beta   90.00
_cell.angle_gamma   90.00
#
_symmetry.space_group_name_H-M   'P 1'
#
loop_
_entity.id
_entity.type
_entity.pdbx_description
1 polymer ?
#
loop_
_entity_poly.entity_id
_entity_poly.type
_entity_poly.pdbx_seq_one_letter_code
_entity_poly.pdbx_strand_id
1 'polypeptide(L)'
;MAVPGLLCPGAACLSQCISFPSPAECGLCRRADSNPDTYGQKCQRGKLCVHENCLYHASGLVQRGKDEEGFYGFLYPDIRQELKRAVQKTCCVCGRKGASIACQGRKCTKNFHFPCGSERGCIYQFFGEFRSFCWKHRPVQRVRRRQQQAETICVVCLESMPGKPSYSAMVCPACKHAWFHRDCIQVRIPFPRCFLGGHALRAALYHFRCPRCRDMGTFQREMFRMGIKIPD
;
A
#
# COMPACT_ATOMS: atom_id res chain seq x y z
N MET A 1 18.26 -13.65 12.11
CA MET A 1 16.97 -14.37 12.10
C MET A 1 16.11 -13.77 11.01
N ALA A 2 16.04 -14.45 9.87
CA ALA A 2 15.27 -14.03 8.71
C ALA A 2 13.78 -14.03 9.05
N VAL A 3 13.06 -12.98 8.67
CA VAL A 3 11.60 -12.96 8.76
C VAL A 3 11.09 -13.93 7.69
N PRO A 4 10.44 -15.04 8.04
CA PRO A 4 9.85 -15.94 7.05
C PRO A 4 8.57 -15.31 6.52
N GLY A 5 8.41 -15.21 5.19
CA GLY A 5 7.11 -14.92 4.56
C GLY A 5 7.02 -13.72 3.63
N LEU A 6 8.10 -13.30 2.96
CA LEU A 6 8.00 -12.47 1.76
C LEU A 6 8.09 -13.38 0.53
N LEU A 7 6.97 -14.01 0.19
CA LEU A 7 6.79 -14.68 -1.10
C LEU A 7 6.81 -13.61 -2.19
N CYS A 8 7.85 -13.64 -3.03
CA CYS A 8 7.91 -12.89 -4.28
C CYS A 8 6.75 -13.33 -5.21
N PRO A 9 6.25 -12.46 -6.09
CA PRO A 9 5.48 -12.92 -7.23
C PRO A 9 6.42 -13.54 -8.28
N GLY A 10 6.25 -14.83 -8.53
CA GLY A 10 6.99 -15.60 -9.54
C GLY A 10 7.02 -14.98 -10.93
N ALA A 11 8.17 -15.11 -11.59
CA ALA A 11 8.51 -14.57 -12.91
C ALA A 11 7.55 -14.96 -14.05
N ALA A 12 6.72 -15.99 -13.88
CA ALA A 12 5.78 -16.47 -14.90
C ALA A 12 4.59 -15.52 -15.15
N CYS A 13 4.20 -14.69 -14.16
CA CYS A 13 3.06 -13.76 -14.33
C CYS A 13 3.37 -12.62 -15.32
N LEU A 14 4.65 -12.31 -15.53
CA LEU A 14 5.11 -11.20 -16.40
C LEU A 14 4.59 -11.31 -17.84
N SER A 15 4.33 -12.52 -18.35
CA SER A 15 3.79 -12.72 -19.70
C SER A 15 2.33 -12.25 -19.87
N GLN A 16 1.59 -12.07 -18.77
CA GLN A 16 0.20 -11.62 -18.74
C GLN A 16 0.05 -10.21 -18.14
N CYS A 17 1.17 -9.60 -17.75
CA CYS A 17 1.26 -8.22 -17.28
C CYS A 17 1.51 -7.31 -18.48
N ILE A 18 0.76 -6.22 -18.57
CA ILE A 18 0.88 -5.29 -19.70
C ILE A 18 1.92 -4.23 -19.34
N SER A 19 2.95 -4.09 -20.18
CA SER A 19 3.98 -3.05 -20.07
C SER A 19 3.53 -1.67 -20.55
N PHE A 20 2.33 -1.58 -21.15
CA PHE A 20 1.76 -0.36 -21.73
C PHE A 20 0.34 -0.09 -21.19
N PRO A 21 -0.11 1.17 -21.12
CA PRO A 21 -1.45 1.50 -20.64
C PRO A 21 -2.53 0.93 -21.57
N SER A 22 -3.13 -0.20 -21.15
CA SER A 22 -4.34 -0.72 -21.78
C SER A 22 -5.53 0.16 -21.39
N PRO A 23 -6.40 0.55 -22.36
CA PRO A 23 -7.63 1.29 -22.05
C PRO A 23 -8.64 0.44 -21.26
N ALA A 24 -8.41 -0.88 -21.12
CA ALA A 24 -9.30 -1.75 -20.37
C ALA A 24 -9.35 -1.34 -18.89
N GLU A 25 -10.54 -1.18 -18.34
CA GLU A 25 -10.69 -0.89 -16.91
C GLU A 25 -10.39 -2.12 -16.05
N CYS A 26 -9.76 -1.89 -14.90
CA CYS A 26 -9.64 -2.92 -13.88
C CYS A 26 -11.02 -3.30 -13.33
N GLY A 27 -11.37 -4.59 -13.35
CA GLY A 27 -12.67 -5.09 -12.89
C GLY A 27 -12.96 -4.81 -11.40
N LEU A 28 -11.92 -4.64 -10.58
CA LEU A 28 -12.03 -4.43 -9.13
C LEU A 28 -12.14 -2.95 -8.72
N CYS A 29 -11.57 -2.02 -9.49
CA CYS A 29 -11.62 -0.58 -9.15
C CYS A 29 -12.28 0.31 -10.19
N ARG A 30 -12.60 -0.23 -11.38
CA ARG A 30 -13.23 0.47 -12.51
C ARG A 30 -12.44 1.69 -12.97
N ARG A 31 -11.11 1.59 -12.93
CA ARG A 31 -10.20 2.61 -13.46
C ARG A 31 -9.29 1.99 -14.51
N ALA A 32 -9.00 2.76 -15.56
CA ALA A 32 -8.04 2.38 -16.59
C ALA A 32 -6.59 2.77 -16.22
N ASP A 33 -6.41 3.65 -15.23
CA ASP A 33 -5.10 4.10 -14.73
C ASP A 33 -4.14 2.94 -14.53
N SER A 34 -2.92 3.04 -15.04
CA SER A 34 -1.92 1.97 -14.97
C SER A 34 -0.63 2.39 -14.26
N ASN A 35 -0.67 3.44 -13.42
CA ASN A 35 0.49 3.92 -12.68
C ASN A 35 1.03 2.80 -11.75
N PRO A 36 2.19 2.19 -12.04
CA PRO A 36 2.70 1.04 -11.30
C PRO A 36 2.97 1.37 -9.82
N ASP A 37 3.33 2.60 -9.49
CA ASP A 37 3.62 3.02 -8.11
C ASP A 37 2.38 3.00 -7.22
N THR A 38 1.20 3.17 -7.83
CA THR A 38 -0.06 3.18 -7.10
C THR A 38 -0.75 1.83 -7.18
N TYR A 39 -0.88 1.29 -8.39
CA TYR A 39 -1.72 0.14 -8.66
C TYR A 39 -0.95 -1.18 -8.67
N GLY A 40 0.39 -1.13 -8.69
CA GLY A 40 1.21 -2.26 -9.09
C GLY A 40 1.02 -2.56 -10.57
N GLN A 41 1.49 -3.73 -11.01
CA GLN A 41 1.34 -4.13 -12.40
C GLN A 41 -0.13 -4.39 -12.77
N LYS A 42 -0.51 -4.04 -14.00
CA LYS A 42 -1.82 -4.33 -14.55
C LYS A 42 -1.77 -5.66 -15.31
N CYS A 43 -2.60 -6.60 -14.89
CA CYS A 43 -2.66 -7.96 -15.45
C CYS A 43 -3.90 -8.07 -16.35
N GLN A 44 -3.76 -8.73 -17.49
CA GLN A 44 -4.88 -8.96 -18.40
C GLN A 44 -4.83 -10.35 -19.03
N ARG A 45 -5.99 -11.01 -19.06
CA ARG A 45 -6.19 -12.25 -19.80
C ARG A 45 -7.60 -12.32 -20.39
N GLY A 46 -7.69 -12.26 -21.72
CA GLY A 46 -8.95 -12.09 -22.42
C GLY A 46 -9.69 -10.83 -21.93
N LYS A 47 -10.93 -11.00 -21.47
CA LYS A 47 -11.78 -9.91 -20.93
C LYS A 47 -11.52 -9.57 -19.45
N LEU A 48 -10.68 -10.33 -18.75
CA LEU A 48 -10.36 -10.07 -17.35
C LEU A 48 -9.14 -9.16 -17.24
N CYS A 49 -9.32 -7.97 -16.66
CA CYS A 49 -8.24 -7.04 -16.37
C CYS A 49 -8.30 -6.61 -14.90
N VAL A 50 -7.18 -6.70 -14.19
CA VAL A 50 -7.08 -6.35 -12.76
C VAL A 50 -5.72 -5.74 -12.43
N HIS A 51 -5.69 -4.81 -11.47
CA HIS A 51 -4.44 -4.31 -10.89
C HIS A 51 -3.95 -5.23 -9.79
N GLU A 52 -2.63 -5.43 -9.72
CA GLU A 52 -1.93 -6.19 -8.68
C GLU A 52 -2.37 -5.78 -7.26
N ASN A 53 -2.27 -4.51 -6.90
CA ASN A 53 -2.64 -4.06 -5.55
C ASN A 53 -4.16 -4.15 -5.30
N CYS A 54 -5.00 -4.09 -6.34
CA CYS A 54 -6.43 -4.36 -6.18
C CYS A 54 -6.70 -5.83 -5.87
N LEU A 55 -5.90 -6.73 -6.44
CA LEU A 55 -6.01 -8.17 -6.27
C LEU A 55 -5.57 -8.59 -4.86
N TYR A 56 -4.37 -8.19 -4.43
CA TYR A 56 -3.82 -8.53 -3.12
C TYR A 56 -4.69 -8.07 -1.94
N HIS A 57 -5.41 -6.95 -2.09
CA HIS A 57 -6.24 -6.40 -1.02
C HIS A 57 -7.74 -6.74 -1.13
N ALA A 58 -8.17 -7.46 -2.16
CA ALA A 58 -9.55 -7.90 -2.28
C ALA A 58 -9.90 -8.90 -1.16
N SER A 59 -10.92 -8.60 -0.37
CA SER A 59 -11.09 -9.25 0.94
C SER A 59 -11.66 -10.66 0.92
N GLY A 60 -12.07 -11.18 -0.23
CA GLY A 60 -12.44 -12.61 -0.35
C GLY A 60 -11.59 -13.37 -1.35
N LEU A 61 -10.44 -12.82 -1.73
CA LEU A 61 -9.43 -13.55 -2.47
C LEU A 61 -8.39 -14.13 -1.53
N VAL A 62 -7.99 -15.36 -1.81
CA VAL A 62 -6.91 -16.08 -1.16
C VAL A 62 -6.05 -16.68 -2.27
N GLN A 63 -4.74 -16.59 -2.14
CA GLN A 63 -3.81 -17.25 -3.06
C GLN A 63 -3.85 -18.75 -2.77
N ARG A 64 -4.43 -19.52 -3.70
CA ARG A 64 -4.54 -20.99 -3.59
C ARG A 64 -3.69 -21.70 -4.65
N GLY A 65 -3.38 -21.02 -5.75
CA GLY A 65 -2.52 -21.55 -6.80
C GLY A 65 -1.05 -21.31 -6.49
N LYS A 66 -0.19 -21.92 -7.30
CA LYS A 66 1.24 -21.55 -7.37
C LYS A 66 1.41 -20.19 -8.04
N ASP A 67 2.54 -19.53 -7.86
CA ASP A 67 2.79 -18.19 -8.41
C ASP A 67 2.53 -18.06 -9.93
N GLU A 68 2.78 -19.14 -10.67
CA GLU A 68 2.59 -19.22 -12.13
C GLU A 68 1.13 -19.45 -12.56
N GLU A 69 0.28 -19.90 -11.63
CA GLU A 69 -1.12 -20.17 -11.87
C GLU A 69 -1.96 -18.94 -11.56
N GLY A 70 -2.84 -18.56 -12.49
CA GLY A 70 -3.66 -17.38 -12.24
C GLY A 70 -2.90 -16.08 -12.47
N PHE A 71 -3.27 -15.06 -11.69
CA PHE A 71 -2.44 -13.89 -11.50
C PHE A 71 -1.84 -13.99 -10.10
N TYR A 72 -0.52 -14.15 -9.96
CA TYR A 72 0.17 -14.24 -8.67
C TYR A 72 -0.44 -15.30 -7.71
N GLY A 73 -0.74 -16.50 -8.21
CA GLY A 73 -1.39 -17.55 -7.41
C GLY A 73 -2.89 -17.35 -7.13
N PHE A 74 -3.50 -16.25 -7.60
CA PHE A 74 -4.95 -16.05 -7.58
C PHE A 74 -5.60 -16.67 -8.81
N LEU A 75 -6.29 -17.80 -8.59
CA LEU A 75 -6.94 -18.54 -9.67
C LEU A 75 -8.07 -17.73 -10.32
N TYR A 76 -8.16 -17.78 -11.65
CA TYR A 76 -9.15 -17.01 -12.40
C TYR A 76 -10.62 -17.26 -11.99
N PRO A 77 -11.04 -18.50 -11.64
CA PRO A 77 -12.38 -18.72 -11.10
C PRO A 77 -12.64 -17.94 -9.81
N ASP A 78 -11.67 -17.89 -8.90
CA ASP A 78 -11.77 -17.14 -7.64
C ASP A 78 -11.85 -15.64 -7.91
N ILE A 79 -11.05 -15.11 -8.84
CA ILE A 79 -11.13 -13.69 -9.27
C ILE A 79 -12.52 -13.35 -9.82
N ARG A 80 -13.08 -14.22 -10.66
CA ARG A 80 -14.44 -14.01 -11.21
C ARG A 80 -15.50 -14.07 -10.12
N GLN A 81 -15.33 -14.94 -9.12
CA GLN A 81 -16.23 -15.02 -7.98
C GLN A 81 -16.14 -13.77 -7.09
N GLU A 82 -14.94 -13.26 -6.85
CA GLU A 82 -14.70 -11.99 -6.15
C GLU A 82 -15.41 -10.83 -6.84
N LEU A 83 -15.27 -10.72 -8.16
CA LEU A 83 -15.95 -9.69 -8.95
C LEU A 83 -17.47 -9.75 -8.78
N LYS A 84 -18.06 -10.96 -8.79
CA LYS A 84 -19.49 -11.14 -8.51
C LYS A 84 -19.87 -10.72 -7.10
N ARG A 85 -19.07 -11.07 -6.08
CA ARG A 85 -19.31 -10.66 -4.68
C ARG A 85 -19.23 -9.14 -4.52
N ALA A 86 -18.20 -8.53 -5.11
CA ALA A 86 -17.89 -7.12 -4.95
C ALA A 86 -19.01 -6.22 -5.50
N VAL A 87 -19.74 -6.65 -6.54
CA VAL A 87 -20.91 -5.92 -7.08
C VAL A 87 -21.99 -5.66 -6.02
N GLN A 88 -22.10 -6.50 -4.99
CA GLN A 88 -23.08 -6.28 -3.92
C GLN A 88 -22.63 -5.18 -2.93
N LYS A 89 -21.32 -4.89 -2.87
CA LYS A 89 -20.73 -3.97 -1.91
C LYS A 89 -20.57 -2.57 -2.49
N THR A 90 -20.94 -1.57 -1.71
CA THR A 90 -20.83 -0.15 -2.09
C THR A 90 -19.55 0.46 -1.51
N CYS A 91 -18.80 1.18 -2.34
CA CYS A 91 -17.64 1.95 -1.90
C CYS A 91 -18.08 3.12 -1.02
N CYS A 92 -17.59 3.20 0.21
CA CYS A 92 -17.93 4.27 1.15
C CYS A 92 -17.24 5.62 0.85
N VAL A 93 -16.47 5.71 -0.23
CA VAL A 93 -15.81 6.94 -0.69
C VAL A 93 -16.52 7.51 -1.92
N CYS A 94 -16.72 6.70 -2.97
CA CYS A 94 -17.32 7.16 -4.23
C CYS A 94 -18.79 6.76 -4.42
N GLY A 95 -19.39 5.98 -3.52
CA GLY A 95 -20.79 5.55 -3.59
C GLY A 95 -21.11 4.50 -4.66
N ARG A 96 -20.15 4.11 -5.52
CA ARG A 96 -20.36 3.10 -6.57
C ARG A 96 -20.25 1.67 -6.03
N LYS A 97 -20.92 0.72 -6.70
CA LYS A 97 -20.81 -0.73 -6.45
C LYS A 97 -19.46 -1.28 -6.93
N GLY A 98 -19.08 -2.47 -6.46
CA GLY A 98 -17.83 -3.14 -6.86
C GLY A 98 -16.70 -3.05 -5.84
N ALA A 99 -16.97 -2.57 -4.62
CA ALA A 99 -15.94 -2.39 -3.60
C ALA A 99 -15.49 -3.73 -3.01
N SER A 100 -14.36 -4.26 -3.49
CA SER A 100 -13.81 -5.55 -3.08
C SER A 100 -13.08 -5.53 -1.74
N ILE A 101 -12.65 -4.36 -1.25
CA ILE A 101 -11.85 -4.24 -0.03
C ILE A 101 -12.74 -3.87 1.15
N ALA A 102 -12.75 -4.72 2.17
CA ALA A 102 -13.39 -4.48 3.46
C ALA A 102 -12.35 -4.02 4.49
N CYS A 103 -12.72 -3.06 5.33
CA CYS A 103 -11.89 -2.65 6.45
C CYS A 103 -11.81 -3.77 7.51
N GLN A 104 -10.60 -4.16 7.91
CA GLN A 104 -10.36 -5.14 8.97
C GLN A 104 -10.36 -4.54 10.40
N GLY A 105 -11.02 -3.39 10.56
CA GLY A 105 -11.25 -2.80 11.88
C GLY A 105 -12.39 -3.53 12.60
N ARG A 106 -12.31 -3.66 13.93
CA ARG A 106 -13.36 -4.33 14.72
C ARG A 106 -14.73 -3.73 14.43
N LYS A 107 -15.70 -4.58 14.08
CA LYS A 107 -17.10 -4.21 13.76
C LYS A 107 -17.23 -3.16 12.64
N CYS A 108 -16.23 -3.05 11.74
CA CYS A 108 -16.30 -2.11 10.63
C CYS A 108 -17.03 -2.72 9.44
N THR A 109 -17.99 -1.97 8.89
CA THR A 109 -18.76 -2.38 7.69
C THR A 109 -18.32 -1.63 6.42
N LYS A 110 -17.27 -0.81 6.51
CA LYS A 110 -16.81 0.00 5.38
C LYS A 110 -16.12 -0.86 4.33
N ASN A 111 -16.59 -0.73 3.10
CA ASN A 111 -15.95 -1.29 1.90
C ASN A 111 -15.47 -0.15 1.00
N PHE A 112 -14.38 -0.33 0.27
CA PHE A 112 -13.84 0.68 -0.64
C PHE A 112 -13.09 0.03 -1.81
N HIS A 113 -12.94 0.77 -2.90
CA HIS A 113 -11.98 0.40 -3.94
C HIS A 113 -10.56 0.77 -3.47
N PHE A 114 -9.55 0.05 -3.95
CA PHE A 114 -8.15 0.35 -3.65
C PHE A 114 -7.75 1.84 -3.86
N PRO A 115 -7.96 2.44 -5.06
CA PRO A 115 -7.57 3.84 -5.26
C PRO A 115 -8.39 4.81 -4.40
N CYS A 116 -9.71 4.58 -4.28
CA CYS A 116 -10.57 5.40 -3.45
C CYS A 116 -10.11 5.40 -1.98
N GLY A 117 -9.70 4.25 -1.46
CA GLY A 117 -9.16 4.17 -0.11
C GLY A 117 -7.82 4.88 0.01
N SER A 118 -6.93 4.74 -0.98
CA SER A 118 -5.63 5.42 -1.01
C SER A 118 -5.78 6.94 -0.96
N GLU A 119 -6.66 7.50 -1.80
CA GLU A 119 -7.00 8.93 -1.85
C GLU A 119 -7.61 9.43 -0.52
N ARG A 120 -8.35 8.57 0.17
CA ARG A 120 -8.99 8.90 1.46
C ARG A 120 -8.06 8.68 2.67
N GLY A 121 -6.82 8.22 2.47
CA GLY A 121 -5.88 7.93 3.53
C GLY A 121 -6.21 6.67 4.33
N CYS A 122 -6.69 5.63 3.66
CA CYS A 122 -6.67 4.25 4.15
C CYS A 122 -5.23 3.71 4.21
N ILE A 123 -5.01 2.69 5.04
CA ILE A 123 -3.72 1.99 5.13
C ILE A 123 -3.87 0.57 4.63
N TYR A 124 -2.92 0.16 3.80
CA TYR A 124 -2.79 -1.17 3.21
C TYR A 124 -1.48 -1.79 3.70
N GLN A 125 -1.55 -2.96 4.33
CA GLN A 125 -0.36 -3.67 4.80
C GLN A 125 0.07 -4.69 3.76
N PHE A 126 1.29 -4.60 3.24
CA PHE A 126 1.81 -5.48 2.18
C PHE A 126 2.58 -6.68 2.75
N PHE A 127 2.15 -7.19 3.90
CA PHE A 127 2.77 -8.33 4.59
C PHE A 127 1.69 -9.22 5.22
N GLY A 128 2.01 -10.49 5.41
CA GLY A 128 1.07 -11.47 6.00
C GLY A 128 -0.23 -11.56 5.21
N GLU A 129 -1.36 -11.33 5.87
CA GLU A 129 -2.72 -11.44 5.30
C GLU A 129 -3.18 -10.21 4.48
N PHE A 130 -2.26 -9.33 4.07
CA PHE A 130 -2.57 -8.14 3.27
C PHE A 130 -3.68 -7.22 3.83
N ARG A 131 -3.64 -6.98 5.14
CA ARG A 131 -4.74 -6.31 5.86
C ARG A 131 -4.95 -4.87 5.39
N SER A 132 -6.22 -4.48 5.29
CA SER A 132 -6.64 -3.14 4.84
C SER A 132 -7.48 -2.43 5.89
N PHE A 133 -7.22 -1.15 6.13
CA PHE A 133 -7.89 -0.36 7.15
C PHE A 133 -8.38 0.98 6.62
N CYS A 134 -9.66 1.29 6.86
CA CYS A 134 -10.22 2.59 6.51
C CYS A 134 -9.57 3.73 7.32
N TRP A 135 -9.74 4.97 6.88
CA TRP A 135 -9.20 6.17 7.54
C TRP A 135 -9.59 6.34 9.03
N LYS A 136 -10.64 5.67 9.51
CA LYS A 136 -11.04 5.64 10.93
C LYS A 136 -10.36 4.55 11.76
N HIS A 137 -10.01 3.42 11.13
CA HIS A 137 -9.46 2.23 11.80
C HIS A 137 -8.01 1.94 11.43
N ARG A 138 -7.42 2.78 10.59
CA ARG A 138 -6.00 2.68 10.24
C ARG A 138 -5.13 2.74 11.49
N PRO A 139 -3.99 2.03 11.51
CA PRO A 139 -3.05 2.16 12.60
C PRO A 139 -2.56 3.61 12.72
N VAL A 140 -2.24 3.98 13.95
CA VAL A 140 -1.66 5.28 14.30
C VAL A 140 -0.45 5.05 15.18
N GLN A 141 0.57 5.90 15.03
CA GLN A 141 1.71 5.91 15.91
C GLN A 141 1.35 6.64 17.20
N ARG A 142 1.68 6.04 18.35
CA ARG A 142 1.45 6.64 19.66
C ARG A 142 2.73 7.30 20.14
N VAL A 143 2.71 8.63 20.21
CA VAL A 143 3.82 9.46 20.70
C VAL A 143 3.36 10.19 21.97
N ARG A 144 4.23 10.27 22.97
CA ARG A 144 3.91 10.97 24.24
C ARG A 144 3.57 12.43 23.94
N ARG A 145 2.56 13.00 24.62
CA ARG A 145 2.15 14.40 24.41
C ARG A 145 3.32 15.40 24.53
N ARG A 146 4.24 15.17 25.48
CA ARG A 146 5.44 15.99 25.67
C ARG A 146 6.40 16.03 24.47
N GLN A 147 6.33 15.03 23.58
CA GLN A 147 7.14 14.97 22.36
C GLN A 147 6.40 15.55 21.15
N GLN A 148 5.13 15.94 21.30
CA GLN A 148 4.38 16.61 20.26
C GLN A 148 4.75 18.08 20.25
N GLN A 149 5.07 18.60 19.08
CA GLN A 149 5.42 20.01 18.84
C GLN A 149 4.38 20.62 17.90
N ALA A 150 4.32 21.94 17.84
CA ALA A 150 3.46 22.62 16.86
C ALA A 150 3.89 22.25 15.43
N GLU A 151 5.20 22.34 15.17
CA GLU A 151 5.82 21.99 13.90
C GLU A 151 7.12 21.21 14.13
N THR A 152 7.49 20.43 13.13
CA THR A 152 8.77 19.71 13.06
C THR A 152 9.23 19.65 11.61
N ILE A 153 10.43 19.14 11.37
CA ILE A 153 11.05 19.09 10.04
C ILE A 153 11.21 17.65 9.60
N CYS A 154 10.86 17.37 8.34
CA CYS A 154 11.13 16.08 7.72
C CYS A 154 12.63 15.88 7.51
N VAL A 155 13.20 14.80 8.03
CA VAL A 155 14.66 14.56 7.91
C VAL A 155 15.12 14.17 6.50
N VAL A 156 14.19 14.02 5.56
CA VAL A 156 14.47 13.66 4.15
C VAL A 156 14.47 14.90 3.27
N CYS A 157 13.32 15.60 3.17
CA CYS A 157 13.20 16.79 2.32
C CYS A 157 13.51 18.12 3.03
N LEU A 158 13.70 18.10 4.35
CA LEU A 158 13.95 19.29 5.19
C LEU A 158 12.80 20.32 5.20
N GLU A 159 11.60 19.95 4.77
CA GLU A 159 10.41 20.80 4.82
C GLU A 159 9.62 20.64 6.14
N SER A 160 8.83 21.67 6.49
CA SER A 160 7.97 21.68 7.68
C SER A 160 6.85 20.64 7.60
N MET A 161 6.47 20.10 8.75
CA MET A 161 5.41 19.12 8.90
C MET A 161 4.78 19.20 10.29
N PRO A 162 3.54 18.68 10.46
CA PRO A 162 2.89 18.67 11.76
C PRO A 162 3.74 17.92 12.80
N GLY A 163 3.97 18.51 13.98
CA GLY A 163 4.67 17.85 15.08
C GLY A 163 3.83 16.80 15.82
N LYS A 164 2.86 16.18 15.14
CA LYS A 164 1.97 15.13 15.64
C LYS A 164 1.79 14.03 14.59
N PRO A 165 1.84 12.74 14.97
CA PRO A 165 1.65 11.67 14.00
C PRO A 165 0.29 11.72 13.33
N SER A 166 0.27 11.50 12.02
CA SER A 166 -0.93 11.52 11.18
C SER A 166 -0.79 10.50 10.05
N TYR A 167 -1.69 10.53 9.06
CA TYR A 167 -1.51 9.73 7.85
C TYR A 167 -0.27 10.19 7.05
N SER A 168 -0.06 11.50 6.96
CA SER A 168 1.03 12.11 6.18
C SER A 168 2.29 12.35 7.01
N ALA A 169 2.24 12.30 8.34
CA ALA A 169 3.38 12.55 9.22
C ALA A 169 3.70 11.30 10.06
N MET A 170 4.90 10.77 9.88
CA MET A 170 5.39 9.60 10.60
C MET A 170 6.66 9.92 11.40
N VAL A 171 6.91 9.13 12.44
CA VAL A 171 8.06 9.25 13.32
C VAL A 171 8.76 7.90 13.46
N CYS A 172 10.08 7.91 13.63
CA CYS A 172 10.82 6.72 13.99
C CYS A 172 10.39 6.24 15.40
N PRO A 173 9.92 4.99 15.57
CA PRO A 173 9.49 4.46 16.86
C PRO A 173 10.65 4.28 17.86
N ALA A 174 11.87 4.06 17.36
CA ALA A 174 13.06 3.83 18.18
C ALA A 174 13.56 5.14 18.81
N CYS A 175 13.93 6.12 17.99
CA CYS A 175 14.51 7.37 18.51
C CYS A 175 13.46 8.43 18.86
N LYS A 176 12.26 8.39 18.27
CA LYS A 176 11.17 9.37 18.48
C LYS A 176 11.50 10.82 18.11
N HIS A 177 12.62 11.05 17.44
CA HIS A 177 13.12 12.37 17.04
C HIS A 177 13.33 12.52 15.53
N ALA A 178 13.19 11.46 14.76
CA ALA A 178 13.24 11.52 13.29
C ALA A 178 11.82 11.49 12.75
N TRP A 179 11.42 12.56 12.07
CA TRP A 179 10.10 12.74 11.48
C TRP A 179 10.19 12.74 9.96
N PHE A 180 9.12 12.28 9.33
CA PHE A 180 9.09 12.08 7.90
C PHE A 180 7.69 12.30 7.33
N HIS A 181 7.60 12.94 6.16
CA HIS A 181 6.38 12.83 5.37
C HIS A 181 6.21 11.39 4.89
N ARG A 182 4.96 10.94 4.82
CA ARG A 182 4.63 9.64 4.25
C ARG A 182 5.17 9.51 2.83
N ASP A 183 4.98 10.55 2.04
CA ASP A 183 5.41 10.58 0.64
C ASP A 183 6.94 10.61 0.49
N CYS A 184 7.68 11.10 1.50
CA CYS A 184 9.16 11.04 1.50
C CYS A 184 9.71 9.65 1.85
N ILE A 185 8.98 8.86 2.65
CA ILE A 185 9.39 7.47 2.96
C ILE A 185 8.88 6.50 1.91
N GLN A 186 7.64 6.69 1.45
CA GLN A 186 7.03 5.86 0.43
C GLN A 186 7.86 6.03 -0.85
N VAL A 187 8.45 4.96 -1.36
CA VAL A 187 9.24 5.00 -2.61
C VAL A 187 8.29 5.32 -3.78
N ARG A 188 8.06 6.61 -4.00
CA ARG A 188 7.31 7.22 -5.10
C ARG A 188 8.16 8.40 -5.57
N ILE A 189 8.78 8.30 -6.75
CA ILE A 189 9.41 9.46 -7.41
C ILE A 189 8.96 9.40 -8.87
N PRO A 190 8.49 10.51 -9.50
CA PRO A 190 8.81 11.90 -9.18
C PRO A 190 7.57 12.79 -8.96
N PHE A 191 7.53 13.49 -7.82
CA PHE A 191 6.81 14.76 -7.74
C PHE A 191 7.84 15.89 -7.95
N PRO A 192 7.57 16.88 -8.82
CA PRO A 192 8.54 17.93 -9.20
C PRO A 192 8.82 18.97 -8.10
N ARG A 193 8.48 18.70 -6.83
CA ARG A 193 8.70 19.63 -5.71
C ARG A 193 9.86 19.26 -4.79
N CYS A 194 10.38 18.03 -4.83
CA CYS A 194 11.62 17.69 -4.12
C CYS A 194 12.83 17.84 -5.06
N PHE A 195 13.15 19.08 -5.43
CA PHE A 195 14.32 19.40 -6.28
C PHE A 195 15.66 19.30 -5.53
N LEU A 196 15.65 19.16 -4.20
CA LEU A 196 16.84 18.99 -3.37
C LEU A 196 16.59 17.87 -2.37
N GLY A 197 17.21 16.71 -2.57
CA GLY A 197 17.29 15.69 -1.52
C GLY A 197 16.18 14.65 -1.51
N GLY A 198 15.73 14.18 -2.68
CA GLY A 198 15.32 12.80 -2.78
C GLY A 198 16.54 11.90 -2.56
N HIS A 199 17.02 11.75 -1.32
CA HIS A 199 17.81 10.57 -0.97
C HIS A 199 16.88 9.38 -1.16
N ALA A 200 16.83 8.92 -2.41
CA ALA A 200 16.24 7.67 -2.78
C ALA A 200 16.80 6.64 -1.81
N LEU A 201 15.97 6.14 -0.90
CA LEU A 201 16.19 4.84 -0.26
C LEU A 201 15.95 3.73 -1.30
N ARG A 202 16.55 3.89 -2.49
CA ARG A 202 16.85 2.81 -3.43
C ARG A 202 18.16 2.19 -2.97
N ALA A 203 18.04 1.38 -1.92
CA ALA A 203 18.97 0.31 -1.63
C ALA A 203 18.11 -0.72 -0.89
N ALA A 204 17.87 -1.84 -1.57
CA ALA A 204 17.06 -3.00 -1.18
C ALA A 204 16.93 -3.18 0.34
N LEU A 205 15.72 -3.57 0.79
CA LEU A 205 15.26 -3.95 2.14
C LEU A 205 16.28 -4.00 3.31
N TYR A 206 17.50 -4.49 3.09
CA TYR A 206 18.66 -4.46 3.99
C TYR A 206 19.13 -3.06 4.44
N HIS A 207 18.88 -1.98 3.68
CA HIS A 207 19.30 -0.63 4.06
C HIS A 207 18.16 0.28 4.54
N PHE A 208 16.93 -0.23 4.61
CA PHE A 208 15.79 0.56 5.09
C PHE A 208 15.82 0.68 6.62
N ARG A 209 16.51 1.70 7.09
CA ARG A 209 16.72 2.03 8.51
C ARG A 209 16.50 3.51 8.76
N CYS A 210 16.26 3.88 10.01
CA CYS A 210 16.15 5.29 10.38
C CYS A 210 17.47 6.03 10.04
N PRO A 211 17.47 7.11 9.24
CA PRO A 211 18.69 7.86 8.92
C PRO A 211 19.38 8.46 10.15
N ARG A 212 18.62 8.74 11.21
CA ARG A 212 19.12 9.38 12.43
C ARG A 212 19.75 8.39 13.42
N CYS A 213 19.03 7.34 13.81
CA CYS A 213 19.50 6.39 14.84
C CYS A 213 19.98 5.06 14.28
N ARG A 214 19.87 4.84 12.96
CA ARG A 214 20.27 3.62 12.26
C ARG A 214 19.54 2.34 12.70
N ASP A 215 18.52 2.45 13.57
CA ASP A 215 17.63 1.33 13.91
C ASP A 215 16.92 0.84 12.64
N MET A 216 17.01 -0.47 12.42
CA MET A 216 16.37 -1.15 11.30
C MET A 216 15.13 -1.90 11.79
N GLY A 217 15.26 -2.82 12.74
CA GLY A 217 14.17 -3.74 13.09
C GLY A 217 12.89 -3.05 13.57
N THR A 218 12.99 -2.08 14.48
CA THR A 218 11.80 -1.39 15.01
C THR A 218 11.22 -0.43 14.00
N PHE A 219 12.10 0.29 13.28
CA PHE A 219 11.74 1.20 12.21
C PHE A 219 10.96 0.49 11.10
N GLN A 220 11.50 -0.60 10.53
CA GLN A 220 10.87 -1.35 9.45
C GLN A 220 9.49 -1.88 9.83
N ARG A 221 9.38 -2.56 10.99
CA ARG A 221 8.10 -3.10 11.47
C ARG A 221 7.01 -2.03 11.57
N GLU A 222 7.37 -0.85 12.09
CA GLU A 222 6.39 0.22 12.22
C GLU A 222 6.05 0.86 10.86
N MET A 223 7.02 1.08 9.98
CA MET A 223 6.74 1.62 8.64
C MET A 223 5.85 0.67 7.82
N PHE A 224 6.11 -0.65 7.86
CA PHE A 224 5.26 -1.66 7.25
C PHE A 224 3.87 -1.70 7.86
N ARG A 225 3.77 -1.65 9.19
CA ARG A 225 2.48 -1.55 9.89
C ARG A 225 1.69 -0.33 9.43
N MET A 226 2.37 0.80 9.17
CA MET A 226 1.79 2.03 8.63
C MET A 226 1.54 1.99 7.11
N GLY A 227 1.81 0.86 6.45
CA GLY A 227 1.51 0.61 5.04
C GLY A 227 2.50 1.21 4.06
N ILE A 228 3.76 1.38 4.47
CA ILE A 228 4.84 1.71 3.55
C ILE A 228 5.21 0.46 2.75
N LYS A 229 5.00 0.51 1.43
CA LYS A 229 5.50 -0.50 0.48
C LYS A 229 6.95 -0.17 0.14
N ILE A 230 7.87 -1.13 0.30
CA ILE A 230 9.23 -1.02 -0.20
C ILE A 230 9.34 -2.00 -1.36
N PRO A 231 9.63 -1.55 -2.58
CA PRO A 231 9.90 -2.44 -3.70
C PRO A 231 11.21 -3.20 -3.43
N ASP A 232 11.27 -4.45 -3.90
CA ASP A 232 12.49 -5.27 -3.88
C ASP A 232 13.60 -4.65 -4.73
#